data_AF-A0AB39IX04-F1
#
_entry.id   AF-A0AB39IX04-F1
#
_cell.length_a   1.000
_cell.length_b   1.000
_cell.length_c   1.000
_cell.angle_alpha   90.00
_cell.angle_beta   90.00
_cell.angle_gamma   90.00
#
_symmetry.space_group_name_H-M   'P 1'
#
loop_
_entity.id
_entity.type
_entity.pdbx_description
1 polymer ?
#
loop_
_entity_poly.entity_id
_entity_poly.type
_entity_poly.pdbx_seq_one_letter_code
_entity_poly.pdbx_strand_id
1 'polypeptide(L)'
;MMKINHNPEIWLQAADDAAESFLSQPADVQENGSDNGYNRISVLSSLESLADAVYYLNHPLYQFIKSHSNQWFRDGMMQAPEFAINWAKKG
;
A
#
# COMPACT_ATOMS: atom_id res chain seq x y z
N MET A 1 13.11 -28.31 -2.08
CA MET A 1 12.30 -27.10 -1.84
C MET A 1 12.11 -26.37 -3.16
N MET A 2 10.87 -26.22 -3.63
CA MET A 2 10.58 -25.35 -4.77
C MET A 2 10.90 -23.91 -4.36
N LYS A 3 11.79 -23.23 -5.09
CA LYS A 3 11.90 -21.77 -5.00
C LYS A 3 10.63 -21.21 -5.60
N ILE A 4 9.70 -20.76 -4.77
CA ILE A 4 8.55 -20.02 -5.25
C ILE A 4 9.08 -18.65 -5.68
N ASN A 5 9.06 -18.39 -6.99
CA ASN A 5 9.44 -17.10 -7.55
C ASN A 5 8.21 -16.19 -7.45
N HIS A 6 8.12 -15.42 -6.37
CA HIS A 6 7.07 -14.44 -6.19
C HIS A 6 7.42 -13.19 -6.97
N ASN A 7 6.52 -12.73 -7.85
CA ASN A 7 6.65 -11.43 -8.49
C ASN A 7 6.16 -10.33 -7.51
N PRO A 8 7.06 -9.53 -6.90
CA PRO A 8 6.66 -8.47 -5.97
C PRO A 8 5.98 -7.30 -6.68
N GLU A 9 6.28 -7.09 -7.96
CA GLU A 9 5.90 -5.89 -8.71
C GLU A 9 4.38 -5.71 -8.78
N ILE A 10 3.62 -6.80 -8.98
CA ILE A 10 2.16 -6.71 -9.06
C ILE A 10 1.53 -6.25 -7.74
N TRP A 11 2.08 -6.68 -6.60
CA TRP A 11 1.59 -6.31 -5.28
C TRP A 11 1.97 -4.88 -4.92
N LEU A 12 3.17 -4.47 -5.31
CA LEU A 12 3.66 -3.10 -5.13
C LEU A 12 2.87 -2.11 -6.00
N GLN A 13 2.60 -2.47 -7.26
CA GLN A 13 1.76 -1.67 -8.15
C GLN A 13 0.35 -1.54 -7.58
N ALA A 14 -0.26 -2.62 -7.12
CA ALA A 14 -1.58 -2.56 -6.49
C ALA A 14 -1.61 -1.69 -5.22
N ALA A 15 -0.53 -1.67 -4.44
CA ALA A 15 -0.40 -0.77 -3.29
C ALA A 15 -0.29 0.71 -3.72
N ASP A 16 0.49 0.99 -4.76
CA ASP A 16 0.62 2.33 -5.34
C ASP A 16 -0.71 2.81 -5.97
N ASP A 17 -1.40 1.94 -6.71
CA ASP A 17 -2.71 2.25 -7.32
C ASP A 17 -3.77 2.58 -6.24
N ALA A 18 -3.75 1.87 -5.11
CA ALA A 18 -4.64 2.15 -3.98
C ALA A 18 -4.34 3.52 -3.36
N ALA A 19 -3.06 3.86 -3.20
CA ALA A 19 -2.64 5.16 -2.69
C ALA A 19 -2.97 6.31 -3.65
N GLU A 20 -2.76 6.12 -4.96
CA GLU A 20 -3.13 7.08 -6.00
C GLU A 20 -4.65 7.27 -6.08
N SER A 21 -5.41 6.18 -5.97
CA SER A 21 -6.87 6.25 -5.86
C SER A 21 -7.31 7.04 -4.64
N PHE A 22 -6.59 6.97 -3.52
CA PHE A 22 -6.86 7.81 -2.36
C PHE A 22 -6.56 9.30 -2.64
N LEU A 23 -5.35 9.59 -3.14
CA LEU A 23 -4.83 10.95 -3.33
C LEU A 23 -5.55 11.75 -4.43
N SER A 24 -6.08 11.06 -5.44
CA SER A 24 -6.80 11.70 -6.56
C SER A 24 -8.22 12.14 -6.19
N GLN A 25 -8.71 11.77 -5.01
CA GLN A 25 -10.05 12.14 -4.57
C GLN A 25 -10.11 13.57 -3.99
N PRO A 26 -11.30 14.19 -4.02
CA PRO A 26 -11.57 15.43 -3.29
C PRO A 26 -11.23 15.32 -1.78
N ALA A 27 -10.77 16.42 -1.19
CA ALA A 27 -10.33 16.46 0.21
C ALA A 27 -11.44 16.06 1.21
N ASP A 28 -12.69 16.41 0.92
CA ASP A 28 -13.85 16.04 1.72
C ASP A 28 -14.10 14.52 1.72
N VAL A 29 -13.82 13.83 0.60
CA VAL A 29 -13.88 12.37 0.50
C VAL A 29 -12.69 11.73 1.21
N GLN A 30 -11.49 12.32 1.12
CA GLN A 30 -10.32 11.81 1.85
C GLN A 30 -10.51 11.87 3.39
N GLU A 31 -11.23 12.88 3.88
CA GLU A 31 -11.52 13.07 5.30
C GLU A 31 -12.70 12.22 5.77
N ASN A 32 -13.83 12.25 5.05
CA ASN A 32 -15.09 11.66 5.51
C ASN A 32 -15.42 10.31 4.86
N GLY A 33 -14.79 9.98 3.74
CA GLY A 33 -15.07 8.80 2.94
C GLY A 33 -16.32 8.94 2.06
N SER A 34 -16.57 7.93 1.24
CA SER A 34 -17.82 7.75 0.51
C SER A 34 -18.03 6.27 0.21
N ASP A 35 -19.21 5.89 -0.27
CA ASP A 35 -19.53 4.48 -0.60
C ASP A 35 -18.55 3.85 -1.61
N ASN A 36 -17.92 4.67 -2.46
CA ASN A 36 -16.99 4.23 -3.50
C ASN A 36 -15.59 4.87 -3.38
N GLY A 37 -15.28 5.46 -2.23
CA GLY A 37 -14.09 6.28 -2.06
C GLY A 37 -13.29 5.94 -0.81
N TYR A 38 -11.99 6.19 -0.88
CA TYR A 38 -11.12 6.03 0.26
C TYR A 38 -11.12 7.27 1.14
N ASN A 39 -11.43 7.09 2.43
CA ASN A 39 -10.82 7.90 3.48
C ASN A 39 -9.49 7.29 3.94
N ARG A 40 -8.74 8.04 4.76
CA ARG A 40 -7.43 7.61 5.30
C ARG A 40 -7.44 6.20 5.90
N ILE A 41 -8.46 5.87 6.68
CA ILE A 41 -8.54 4.57 7.36
C ILE A 41 -8.83 3.45 6.36
N SER A 42 -9.76 3.67 5.43
CA SER A 42 -10.13 2.67 4.44
C SER A 42 -9.00 2.29 3.48
N VAL A 43 -8.20 3.25 2.99
CA VAL A 43 -7.03 2.92 2.16
C VAL A 43 -5.95 2.18 2.96
N LEU A 44 -5.74 2.53 4.23
CA LEU A 44 -4.81 1.79 5.10
C LEU A 44 -5.27 0.36 5.35
N SER A 45 -6.56 0.14 5.59
CA SER A 45 -7.13 -1.20 5.72
C SER A 45 -6.95 -2.03 4.45
N SER A 46 -7.11 -1.43 3.27
CA SER A 46 -6.83 -2.08 2.00
C SER A 46 -5.35 -2.47 1.87
N LEU A 47 -4.43 -1.56 2.23
CA LEU A 47 -2.99 -1.82 2.21
C LEU A 47 -2.57 -2.89 3.22
N GLU A 48 -3.18 -2.92 4.41
CA GLU A 48 -2.95 -3.98 5.40
C GLU A 48 -3.45 -5.34 4.88
N SER A 49 -4.66 -5.39 4.32
CA SER A 49 -5.20 -6.62 3.71
C SER A 49 -4.32 -7.13 2.57
N LEU A 50 -3.76 -6.22 1.77
CA LEU A 50 -2.83 -6.54 0.69
C LEU A 50 -1.48 -7.06 1.23
N ALA A 51 -0.96 -6.48 2.32
CA ALA A 51 0.23 -7.01 2.98
C ALA A 51 -0.02 -8.42 3.53
N ASP A 52 -1.16 -8.64 4.19
CA ASP A 52 -1.52 -9.94 4.76
C ASP A 52 -1.67 -11.02 3.68
N ALA A 53 -2.19 -10.67 2.50
CA ALA A 53 -2.29 -11.58 1.36
C ALA A 53 -0.93 -12.15 0.91
N VAL A 54 0.17 -11.41 1.14
CA VAL A 54 1.53 -11.86 0.81
C VAL A 54 2.32 -12.38 2.01
N TYR A 55 1.73 -12.47 3.21
CA TYR A 55 2.47 -12.83 4.44
C TYR A 55 3.25 -14.15 4.34
N TYR A 56 2.58 -15.22 3.89
CA TYR A 56 3.20 -16.55 3.74
C TYR A 56 3.89 -16.76 2.39
N LEU A 57 3.72 -15.81 1.46
CA LEU A 57 4.31 -15.85 0.12
C LEU A 57 5.67 -15.13 0.12
N ASN A 58 5.69 -13.89 0.59
CA ASN A 58 6.86 -13.05 0.62
C ASN A 58 6.84 -12.20 1.90
N HIS A 59 7.34 -12.79 3.00
CA HIS A 59 7.35 -12.14 4.30
C HIS A 59 8.10 -10.78 4.32
N PRO A 60 9.27 -10.63 3.64
CA PRO A 60 9.91 -9.32 3.50
C PRO A 60 9.02 -8.27 2.83
N LEU A 61 8.27 -8.65 1.78
CA LEU A 61 7.34 -7.76 1.11
C LEU A 61 6.17 -7.38 2.05
N TYR A 62 5.61 -8.33 2.79
CA TYR A 62 4.62 -8.05 3.84
C TYR A 62 5.12 -6.99 4.83
N GLN A 63 6.32 -7.19 5.40
CA GLN A 63 6.90 -6.25 6.36
C GLN A 63 7.12 -4.87 5.74
N PHE A 64 7.54 -4.83 4.48
CA PHE A 64 7.72 -3.57 3.76
C PHE A 64 6.40 -2.84 3.58
N ILE A 65 5.39 -3.47 2.98
CA ILE A 65 4.09 -2.84 2.72
C ILE A 65 3.48 -2.35 4.04
N LYS A 66 3.51 -3.16 5.10
CA LYS A 66 2.97 -2.78 6.41
C LYS A 66 3.71 -1.60 7.05
N SER A 67 5.04 -1.64 7.09
CA SER A 67 5.82 -0.55 7.72
C SER A 67 5.76 0.74 6.91
N HIS A 68 5.81 0.64 5.59
CA HIS A 68 5.80 1.79 4.68
C HIS A 68 4.42 2.46 4.63
N SER A 69 3.32 1.69 4.67
CA SER A 69 1.96 2.23 4.82
C SER A 69 1.78 2.99 6.14
N ASN A 70 2.29 2.43 7.24
CA ASN A 70 2.25 3.09 8.55
C ASN A 70 3.08 4.37 8.60
N GLN A 71 4.24 4.38 7.93
CA GLN A 71 5.05 5.58 7.81
C GLN A 71 4.33 6.64 6.98
N TRP A 72 3.76 6.26 5.85
CA TRP A 72 2.97 7.15 5.00
C TRP A 72 1.80 7.80 5.75
N PHE A 73 1.10 7.04 6.60
CA PHE A 73 0.07 7.57 7.49
C PHE A 73 0.61 8.62 8.46
N ARG A 74 1.74 8.33 9.12
CA ARG A 74 2.38 9.25 10.07
C ARG A 74 2.86 10.54 9.40
N ASP A 75 3.25 10.46 8.14
CA ASP A 75 3.68 11.60 7.33
C ASP A 75 2.50 12.40 6.74
N GLY A 76 1.27 12.04 7.08
CA GLY A 76 0.06 12.80 6.75
C GLY A 76 -0.55 12.49 5.39
N MET A 77 -0.01 11.52 4.65
CA MET A 77 -0.56 11.01 3.39
C MET A 77 -0.80 12.08 2.31
N MET A 78 0.09 13.07 2.23
CA MET A 78 -0.05 14.19 1.28
C MET A 78 0.61 13.93 -0.07
N GLN A 79 1.47 12.92 -0.17
CA GLN A 79 2.24 12.54 -1.36
C GLN A 79 2.13 11.04 -1.61
N ALA A 80 2.42 10.58 -2.82
CA ALA A 80 2.45 9.16 -3.11
C ALA A 80 3.51 8.43 -2.24
N PRO A 81 3.20 7.25 -1.68
CA PRO A 81 4.16 6.47 -0.90
C PRO A 81 5.22 5.79 -1.76
N GLU A 82 5.00 5.63 -3.07
CA GLU A 82 5.95 5.07 -4.03
C GLU A 82 6.50 3.69 -3.59
N PHE A 83 5.62 2.73 -3.30
CA PHE A 83 5.97 1.40 -2.83
C PHE A 83 6.92 0.69 -3.81
N ALA A 84 6.62 0.68 -5.11
CA ALA A 84 7.43 0.00 -6.11
C ALA A 84 8.86 0.57 -6.18
N ILE A 85 8.99 1.90 -6.22
CA ILE A 85 10.28 2.59 -6.30
C ILE A 85 11.09 2.35 -5.01
N ASN A 86 10.47 2.50 -3.84
CA ASN A 86 11.17 2.35 -2.56
C ASN A 86 11.55 0.89 -2.27
N TRP A 87 10.79 -0.08 -2.77
CA TRP A 87 11.17 -1.49 -2.73
C TRP A 87 12.41 -1.78 -3.58
N ALA A 88 12.45 -1.27 -4.81
CA ALA A 88 13.59 -1.46 -5.72
C ALA A 88 14.91 -0.91 -5.15
N LYS A 89 14.86 0.17 -4.36
CA LYS A 89 16.02 0.76 -3.68
C LYS A 89 16.55 -0.07 -2.49
N LYS A 90 15.78 -1.04 -1.98
CA LYS A 90 16.20 -1.92 -0.88
C LYS A 90 17.01 -3.13 -1.34
N GLY A 91 16.97 -3.45 -2.65
CA GLY A 91 17.76 -4.51 -3.28
C GLY A 91 19.12 -4.01 -3.74
#